data_AF-A0A8T9FZ02-F1
#
_entry.id   AF-A0A8T9FZ02-F1
#
_cell.length_a   1.000
_cell.length_b   1.000
_cell.length_c   1.000
_cell.angle_alpha   90.00
_cell.angle_beta   90.00
_cell.angle_gamma   90.00
#
_symmetry.space_group_name_H-M   'P 1'
#
loop_
_entity.id
_entity.type
_entity.pdbx_description
1 polymer ?
#
loop_
_entity_poly.entity_id
_entity_poly.type
_entity_poly.pdbx_seq_one_letter_code
_entity_poly.pdbx_strand_id
1 'polypeptide(L)'
;MTNDDVHSAVVRWIKAKTGVIAIKAHQSGRTPALPYVMVNDTGTAEVRRWHQQTEYTETDAENSAGEKIVTAAPVIEMEWRFSVHAYGPSPTDRLRPIVSAVKVSQAMEPLMPGLHVHEVSAIRDVPDWINNAWQPRAQMDIIVRGIIRDSVGEVDVIDEYSFEIARAE
;
A
#
# COMPACT_ATOMS: atom_id res chain seq x y z
N MET A 1 -1.05 -7.94 -5.42
CA MET A 1 -1.64 -6.59 -5.15
C MET A 1 -0.59 -5.58 -5.51
N THR A 2 -0.81 -4.68 -6.47
CA THR A 2 0.25 -3.78 -6.95
C THR A 2 0.32 -2.48 -6.14
N ASN A 3 1.46 -1.77 -6.19
CA ASN A 3 1.58 -0.44 -5.60
C ASN A 3 0.56 0.55 -6.19
N ASP A 4 0.24 0.42 -7.49
CA ASP A 4 -0.74 1.28 -8.15
C ASP A 4 -2.16 1.05 -7.62
N ASP A 5 -2.50 -0.21 -7.28
CA ASP A 5 -3.78 -0.57 -6.65
C ASP A 5 -3.89 0.09 -5.27
N VAL A 6 -2.82 0.00 -4.47
CA VAL A 6 -2.75 0.61 -3.13
C VAL A 6 -2.86 2.12 -3.23
N HIS A 7 -2.11 2.76 -4.13
CA HIS A 7 -2.17 4.21 -4.33
C HIS A 7 -3.57 4.65 -4.77
N SER A 8 -4.20 3.91 -5.70
CA SER A 8 -5.58 4.14 -6.12
C SER A 8 -6.58 4.02 -4.96
N ALA A 9 -6.43 2.98 -4.13
CA ALA A 9 -7.26 2.77 -2.94
C ALA A 9 -7.14 3.91 -1.94
N VAL A 10 -5.91 4.34 -1.64
CA VAL A 10 -5.62 5.48 -0.75
C VAL A 10 -6.24 6.77 -1.29
N VAL A 11 -6.09 7.05 -2.59
CA VAL A 11 -6.71 8.23 -3.23
C VAL A 11 -8.24 8.19 -3.12
N ARG A 12 -8.88 7.05 -3.38
CA ARG A 12 -10.34 6.89 -3.24
C ARG A 12 -10.78 7.10 -1.79
N TRP A 13 -10.04 6.55 -0.83
CA TRP A 13 -10.35 6.72 0.59
C TRP A 13 -10.20 8.17 1.03
N ILE A 14 -9.12 8.85 0.63
CA ILE A 14 -8.90 10.28 0.92
C ILE A 14 -10.02 11.13 0.31
N LYS A 15 -10.42 10.87 -0.95
CA LYS A 15 -11.58 11.54 -1.57
C LYS A 15 -12.83 11.35 -0.71
N ALA A 16 -13.10 10.13 -0.26
CA ALA A 16 -14.28 9.83 0.57
C ALA A 16 -14.25 10.55 1.93
N LYS A 17 -13.07 10.72 2.56
CA LYS A 17 -12.96 11.38 3.87
C LYS A 17 -12.96 12.90 3.79
N THR A 18 -12.36 13.45 2.75
CA THR A 18 -12.21 14.91 2.60
C THR A 18 -13.35 15.56 1.83
N GLY A 19 -14.11 14.77 1.05
CA GLY A 19 -15.22 15.27 0.24
C GLY A 19 -14.80 16.11 -0.97
N VAL A 20 -13.51 16.23 -1.24
CA VAL A 20 -12.95 16.98 -2.38
C VAL A 20 -12.28 16.04 -3.38
N ILE A 21 -11.99 16.55 -4.57
CA ILE A 21 -11.28 15.79 -5.59
C ILE A 21 -9.89 15.40 -5.04
N ALA A 22 -9.60 14.11 -4.97
CA ALA A 22 -8.28 13.60 -4.66
C ALA A 22 -7.64 13.02 -5.92
N ILE A 23 -6.37 13.37 -6.18
CA ILE A 23 -5.61 12.93 -7.34
C ILE A 23 -4.30 12.25 -6.92
N LYS A 24 -3.81 11.35 -7.77
CA LYS A 24 -2.42 10.89 -7.69
C LYS A 24 -1.49 12.04 -8.09
N ALA A 25 -0.30 12.08 -7.51
CA ALA A 25 0.76 12.94 -8.01
C ALA A 25 1.10 12.62 -9.48
N HIS A 26 1.47 13.64 -10.25
CA HIS A 26 1.82 13.51 -11.67
C HIS A 26 0.73 12.87 -12.55
N GLN A 27 -0.56 13.04 -12.22
CA GLN A 27 -1.63 12.71 -13.16
C GLN A 27 -1.43 13.50 -14.46
N SER A 28 -1.27 12.79 -15.57
CA SER A 28 -1.25 13.39 -16.91
C SER A 28 -2.61 14.06 -17.14
N GLY A 29 -2.65 15.40 -17.05
CA GLY A 29 -3.90 16.13 -17.19
C GLY A 29 -3.86 17.54 -16.60
N ARG A 30 -4.97 18.25 -16.78
CA ARG A 30 -5.15 19.58 -16.20
C ARG A 30 -5.35 19.45 -14.70
N THR A 31 -4.62 20.24 -13.93
CA THR A 31 -4.81 20.37 -12.48
C THR A 31 -6.29 20.69 -12.16
N PRO A 32 -6.92 19.98 -11.22
CA PRO A 32 -8.29 20.28 -10.82
C PRO A 32 -8.46 21.72 -10.33
N ALA A 33 -9.69 22.23 -10.42
CA ALA A 33 -10.03 23.48 -9.76
C ALA A 33 -9.89 23.33 -8.24
N LEU A 34 -9.48 24.41 -7.56
CA LEU A 34 -9.44 24.45 -6.10
C LEU A 34 -10.87 24.31 -5.52
N PRO A 35 -11.06 23.57 -4.42
CA PRO A 35 -10.05 22.82 -3.67
C PRO A 35 -9.86 21.38 -4.15
N TYR A 36 -8.64 20.87 -4.01
CA TYR A 36 -8.31 19.48 -4.30
C TYR A 36 -7.24 18.95 -3.35
N VAL A 37 -7.08 17.64 -3.31
CA VAL A 37 -6.04 16.94 -2.58
C VAL A 37 -5.17 16.16 -3.56
N MET A 38 -3.86 16.20 -3.37
CA MET A 38 -2.90 15.41 -4.13
C MET A 38 -2.23 14.40 -3.20
N VAL A 39 -2.06 13.17 -3.67
CA VAL A 39 -1.46 12.07 -2.91
C VAL A 39 -0.22 11.60 -3.65
N ASN A 40 0.94 11.79 -3.05
CA ASN A 40 2.22 11.26 -3.53
C ASN A 40 2.48 9.92 -2.87
N ASP A 41 2.82 8.89 -3.65
CA ASP A 41 3.56 7.75 -3.11
C ASP A 41 5.02 8.17 -2.95
N THR A 42 5.52 8.11 -1.72
CA THR A 42 6.88 8.56 -1.36
C THR A 42 7.83 7.40 -1.09
N GLY A 43 7.32 6.17 -1.04
CA GLY A 43 8.16 5.01 -0.84
C GLY A 43 7.38 3.80 -0.33
N THR A 44 7.94 2.65 -0.63
CA THR A 44 7.45 1.34 -0.21
C THR A 44 8.58 0.57 0.44
N ALA A 45 8.29 -0.13 1.53
CA ALA A 45 9.28 -0.88 2.29
C ALA A 45 8.65 -2.11 2.95
N GLU A 46 9.43 -3.17 3.10
CA GLU A 46 9.05 -4.30 3.95
C GLU A 46 9.11 -3.88 5.42
N VAL A 47 8.08 -4.23 6.19
CA VAL A 47 8.07 -3.98 7.65
C VAL A 47 9.10 -4.86 8.35
N ARG A 48 9.32 -6.06 7.83
CA ARG A 48 10.28 -7.04 8.35
C ARG A 48 11.21 -7.48 7.23
N ARG A 49 12.52 -7.45 7.51
CA ARG A 49 13.58 -7.83 6.56
C ARG A 49 13.57 -9.31 6.16
N TRP A 50 12.96 -10.16 6.97
CA TRP A 50 12.85 -11.59 6.70
C TRP A 50 11.38 -12.00 6.78
N HIS A 51 10.88 -12.63 5.72
CA HIS A 51 9.54 -13.22 5.73
C HIS A 51 9.52 -14.36 6.75
N GLN A 52 8.46 -14.41 7.56
CA GLN A 52 8.33 -15.43 8.62
C GLN A 52 7.56 -16.65 8.15
N GLN A 53 6.79 -16.51 7.07
CA GLN A 53 5.86 -17.52 6.62
C GLN A 53 5.82 -17.53 5.10
N THR A 54 5.87 -18.74 4.55
CA THR A 54 5.64 -19.02 3.13
C THR A 54 4.37 -19.85 3.06
N GLU A 55 3.39 -19.37 2.31
CA GLU A 55 2.16 -20.11 2.02
C GLU A 55 2.41 -20.95 0.76
N TYR A 56 2.06 -22.24 0.84
CA TYR A 56 2.14 -23.18 -0.28
C TYR A 56 0.74 -23.50 -0.77
N THR A 57 0.53 -23.44 -2.07
CA THR A 57 -0.75 -23.77 -2.71
C THR A 57 -0.51 -24.83 -3.79
N GLU A 58 -1.13 -26.00 -3.62
CA GLU A 58 -1.18 -27.02 -4.67
C GLU A 58 -2.09 -26.55 -5.80
N THR A 59 -1.60 -26.63 -7.03
CA THR A 59 -2.41 -26.38 -8.23
C THR A 59 -2.97 -27.69 -8.77
N ASP A 60 -4.01 -27.61 -9.59
CA ASP A 60 -4.63 -28.78 -10.24
C ASP A 60 -3.83 -29.28 -11.45
N ALA A 61 -2.72 -28.61 -11.79
CA ALA A 61 -1.84 -29.01 -12.88
C ALA A 61 -0.74 -29.94 -12.39
N GLU A 62 -0.44 -30.98 -13.16
CA GLU A 62 0.62 -31.93 -12.87
C GLU A 62 1.92 -31.52 -13.59
N ASN A 63 3.06 -31.72 -12.93
CA ASN A 63 4.39 -31.56 -13.50
C ASN A 63 4.73 -32.76 -14.41
N SER A 64 5.93 -32.75 -15.02
CA SER A 64 6.40 -33.84 -15.89
C SER A 64 6.58 -35.19 -15.19
N ALA A 65 6.52 -35.24 -13.87
CA ALA A 65 6.60 -36.45 -13.05
C ALA A 65 5.22 -36.97 -12.59
N GLY A 66 4.12 -36.27 -12.93
CA GLY A 66 2.76 -36.64 -12.52
C GLY A 66 2.37 -36.16 -11.11
N GLU A 67 3.15 -35.25 -10.52
CA GLU A 67 2.85 -34.65 -9.22
C GLU A 67 2.23 -33.26 -9.38
N LYS A 68 1.40 -32.85 -8.42
CA LYS A 68 0.79 -31.52 -8.46
C LYS A 68 1.85 -30.42 -8.35
N ILE A 69 1.79 -29.45 -9.24
CA ILE A 69 2.63 -28.27 -9.20
C ILE A 69 2.29 -27.47 -7.94
N VAL A 70 3.28 -27.20 -7.09
CA VAL A 70 3.15 -26.38 -5.89
C VAL A 70 3.62 -24.96 -6.19
N THR A 71 2.81 -23.98 -5.82
CA THR A 71 3.21 -22.57 -5.84
C THR A 71 3.54 -22.11 -4.42
N ALA A 72 4.65 -21.40 -4.26
CA ALA A 72 5.04 -20.82 -2.99
C ALA A 72 4.91 -19.29 -3.07
N ALA A 73 4.24 -18.70 -2.10
CA ALA A 73 4.10 -17.26 -1.94
C ALA A 73 4.58 -16.84 -0.54
N PRO A 74 5.66 -16.03 -0.43
CA PRO A 74 6.03 -15.45 0.85
C PRO A 74 4.95 -14.46 1.30
N VAL A 75 4.57 -14.55 2.58
CA VAL A 75 3.66 -13.60 3.20
C VAL A 75 4.48 -12.41 3.70
N ILE A 76 4.46 -11.31 2.95
CA ILE A 76 5.28 -10.13 3.24
C ILE A 76 4.37 -9.00 3.73
N GLU A 77 4.66 -8.50 4.94
CA GLU A 77 4.06 -7.30 5.46
C GLU A 77 4.77 -6.07 4.86
N MET A 78 4.00 -5.28 4.11
CA MET A 78 4.48 -4.10 3.40
C MET A 78 3.96 -2.82 4.03
N GLU A 79 4.79 -1.80 3.99
CA GLU A 79 4.52 -0.44 4.36
C GLU A 79 4.59 0.47 3.13
N TRP A 80 3.53 1.23 2.90
CA TRP A 80 3.47 2.28 1.88
C TRP A 80 3.38 3.64 2.55
N ARG A 81 4.22 4.57 2.12
CA ARG A 81 4.31 5.91 2.68
C ARG A 81 3.77 6.91 1.68
N PHE A 82 2.74 7.64 2.08
CA PHE A 82 2.12 8.65 1.25
C PHE A 82 2.29 10.04 1.85
N SER A 83 2.55 11.03 0.99
CA SER A 83 2.46 12.45 1.36
C SER A 83 1.22 13.06 0.72
N VAL A 84 0.32 13.56 1.55
CA VAL A 84 -0.99 14.10 1.17
C VAL A 84 -0.96 15.62 1.29
N HIS A 85 -1.34 16.28 0.20
CA HIS A 85 -1.30 17.73 0.05
C HIS A 85 -2.69 18.25 -0.23
N ALA A 86 -3.23 19.11 0.64
CA ALA A 86 -4.49 19.79 0.39
C ALA A 86 -4.24 21.20 -0.14
N TYR A 87 -4.97 21.58 -1.17
CA TYR A 87 -4.93 22.91 -1.79
C TYR A 87 -6.28 23.62 -1.67
N GLY A 88 -6.24 24.95 -1.62
CA GLY A 88 -7.44 25.82 -1.59
C GLY A 88 -7.69 26.44 -0.21
N PRO A 89 -8.84 27.12 0.01
CA PRO A 89 -9.09 27.87 1.24
C PRO A 89 -9.17 26.94 2.46
N SER A 90 -8.52 27.25 3.58
CA SER A 90 -8.49 26.38 4.78
C SER A 90 -8.03 24.93 4.52
N PRO A 91 -6.80 24.73 4.00
CA PRO A 91 -6.33 23.40 3.60
C PRO A 91 -6.10 22.46 4.80
N THR A 92 -5.81 23.00 5.99
CA THR A 92 -5.62 22.22 7.23
C THR A 92 -6.93 21.58 7.70
N ASP A 93 -8.05 22.30 7.65
CA ASP A 93 -9.37 21.80 8.03
C ASP A 93 -9.84 20.67 7.12
N ARG A 94 -9.43 20.67 5.85
CA ARG A 94 -9.75 19.58 4.91
C ARG A 94 -9.06 18.27 5.24
N LEU A 95 -7.88 18.33 5.86
CA LEU A 95 -7.13 17.13 6.23
C LEU A 95 -7.55 16.58 7.60
N ARG A 96 -8.20 17.39 8.44
CA ARG A 96 -8.66 17.00 9.78
C ARG A 96 -9.57 15.75 9.80
N PRO A 97 -10.52 15.55 8.87
CA PRO A 97 -11.34 14.34 8.81
C PRO A 97 -10.54 13.04 8.70
N ILE A 98 -9.37 13.06 8.07
CA ILE A 98 -8.50 11.89 7.95
C ILE A 98 -7.99 11.47 9.33
N VAL A 99 -7.55 12.43 10.14
CA VAL A 99 -7.06 12.19 11.51
C VAL A 99 -8.15 11.54 12.36
N SER A 100 -9.38 12.02 12.26
CA SER A 100 -10.53 11.43 12.97
C SER A 100 -10.88 10.04 12.43
N ALA A 101 -10.84 9.84 11.11
CA ALA A 101 -11.20 8.58 10.48
C ALA A 101 -10.28 7.42 10.90
N VAL A 102 -8.98 7.69 11.14
CA VAL A 102 -8.04 6.65 11.60
C VAL A 102 -8.30 6.22 13.04
N LYS A 103 -9.04 7.00 13.83
CA LYS A 103 -9.43 6.62 15.19
C LYS A 103 -10.71 5.78 15.23
N VAL A 104 -11.40 5.61 14.10
CA VAL A 104 -12.68 4.89 14.01
C VAL A 104 -12.52 3.71 13.04
N SER A 105 -12.58 2.49 13.55
CA SER A 105 -12.36 1.26 12.76
C SER A 105 -13.28 1.17 11.54
N GLN A 106 -14.57 1.47 11.70
CA GLN A 106 -15.57 1.49 10.61
C GLN A 106 -15.23 2.51 9.51
N ALA A 107 -14.52 3.59 9.85
CA ALA A 107 -14.12 4.58 8.87
C ALA A 107 -12.85 4.17 8.09
N MET A 108 -12.08 3.19 8.57
CA MET A 108 -10.90 2.66 7.89
C MET A 108 -11.23 1.57 6.85
N GLU A 109 -12.36 0.89 7.02
CA GLU A 109 -12.85 -0.20 6.16
C GLU A 109 -12.85 0.07 4.63
N PRO A 110 -13.03 1.30 4.11
CA PRO A 110 -13.12 1.54 2.67
C PRO A 110 -11.79 1.58 1.89
N LEU A 111 -10.63 1.35 2.53
CA LEU A 111 -9.35 1.35 1.79
C LEU A 111 -9.27 0.14 0.86
N MET A 112 -9.22 -1.07 1.43
CA MET A 112 -9.28 -2.39 0.76
C MET A 112 -9.19 -3.48 1.84
N PRO A 113 -9.75 -4.69 1.66
CA PRO A 113 -9.50 -5.80 2.57
C PRO A 113 -8.01 -6.05 2.77
N GLY A 114 -7.54 -6.07 4.01
CA GLY A 114 -6.13 -6.30 4.35
C GLY A 114 -5.22 -5.06 4.29
N LEU A 115 -5.73 -3.89 3.89
CA LEU A 115 -5.03 -2.61 4.05
C LEU A 115 -5.58 -1.85 5.26
N HIS A 116 -4.69 -1.28 6.07
CA HIS A 116 -5.07 -0.38 7.15
C HIS A 116 -4.13 0.82 7.21
N VAL A 117 -4.68 1.98 7.61
CA VAL A 117 -3.84 3.14 7.92
C VAL A 117 -3.17 2.88 9.26
N HIS A 118 -1.86 2.74 9.26
CA HIS A 118 -1.05 2.50 10.44
C HIS A 118 -0.81 3.79 11.22
N GLU A 119 -0.43 4.85 10.52
CA GLU A 119 -0.04 6.12 11.12
C GLU A 119 -0.44 7.30 10.24
N VAL A 120 -0.75 8.43 10.88
CA VAL A 120 -0.94 9.73 10.24
C VAL A 120 -0.12 10.75 11.00
N SER A 121 0.71 11.53 10.28
CA SER A 121 1.53 12.57 10.89
C SER A 121 0.72 13.85 11.20
N ALA A 122 1.36 14.81 11.86
CA ALA A 122 0.75 16.10 12.12
C ALA A 122 0.42 16.86 10.81
N ILE A 123 -0.69 17.61 10.84
CA ILE A 123 -1.05 18.51 9.75
C ILE A 123 -0.12 19.71 9.82
N ARG A 124 0.66 19.92 8.74
CA ARG A 124 1.55 21.07 8.59
C ARG A 124 0.93 22.05 7.61
N ASP A 125 0.89 23.33 7.99
CA ASP A 125 0.57 24.41 7.05
C ASP A 125 1.86 24.78 6.31
N VAL A 126 1.87 24.53 5.00
CA VAL A 126 3.05 24.68 4.15
C VAL A 126 2.62 25.37 2.85
N PRO A 127 2.42 26.70 2.87
CA PRO A 127 2.11 27.48 1.68
C PRO A 127 3.15 27.25 0.58
N ASP A 128 2.69 27.24 -0.67
CA ASP A 128 3.52 26.89 -1.82
C ASP A 128 3.46 28.00 -2.88
N TRP A 129 4.57 28.24 -3.57
CA TRP A 129 4.64 29.25 -4.62
C TRP A 129 4.38 28.59 -5.99
N ILE A 130 3.16 28.74 -6.51
CA ILE A 130 2.70 28.10 -7.74
C ILE A 130 2.15 29.17 -8.68
N ASN A 131 2.62 29.18 -9.93
CA ASN A 131 2.17 30.12 -10.98
C ASN A 131 2.26 31.60 -10.55
N ASN A 132 3.39 32.01 -9.96
CA ASN A 132 3.65 33.38 -9.50
C ASN A 132 2.71 33.89 -8.38
N ALA A 133 2.11 32.98 -7.61
CA ALA A 133 1.31 33.32 -6.43
C ALA A 133 1.53 32.32 -5.29
N TRP A 134 1.47 32.82 -4.04
CA TRP A 134 1.39 31.97 -2.86
C TRP A 134 0.02 31.31 -2.82
N GLN A 135 0.00 29.98 -2.79
CA GLN A 135 -1.22 29.21 -2.60
C GLN A 135 -1.24 28.59 -1.21
N PRO A 136 -2.38 28.68 -0.49
CA PRO A 136 -2.55 27.99 0.77
C PRO A 136 -2.51 26.48 0.53
N ARG A 137 -1.59 25.80 1.22
CA ARG A 137 -1.41 24.35 1.14
C ARG A 137 -1.14 23.79 2.52
N ALA A 138 -1.72 22.63 2.80
CA ALA A 138 -1.39 21.83 3.98
C ALA A 138 -0.85 20.47 3.56
N GLN A 139 0.00 19.89 4.39
CA GLN A 139 0.58 18.56 4.19
C GLN A 139 0.36 17.68 5.42
N MET A 140 0.08 16.39 5.18
CA MET A 140 0.27 15.32 6.16
C MET A 140 0.91 14.10 5.49
N ASP A 141 1.55 13.25 6.28
CA ASP A 141 2.03 11.95 5.81
C ASP A 141 1.10 10.87 6.35
N ILE A 142 0.87 9.84 5.54
CA ILE A 142 0.04 8.68 5.88
C ILE A 142 0.87 7.44 5.61
N ILE A 143 0.94 6.56 6.60
CA ILE A 143 1.57 5.25 6.47
C ILE A 143 0.46 4.20 6.41
N VAL A 144 0.44 3.43 5.34
CA VAL A 144 -0.51 2.32 5.14
C VAL A 144 0.27 1.02 5.23
N ARG A 145 -0.32 0.03 5.89
CA ARG A 145 0.24 -1.31 5.98
C ARG A 145 -0.75 -2.35 5.47
N GLY A 146 -0.18 -3.44 5.00
CA GLY A 146 -0.94 -4.58 4.51
C GLY A 146 -0.03 -5.72 4.10
N ILE A 147 -0.65 -6.78 3.62
CA ILE A 147 0.03 -8.03 3.28
C ILE A 147 0.04 -8.19 1.76
N ILE A 148 1.22 -8.41 1.18
CA ILE A 148 1.35 -8.87 -0.19
C ILE A 148 1.63 -10.38 -0.20
N ARG A 149 1.14 -11.04 -1.26
CA ARG A 149 1.31 -12.46 -1.55
C ARG A 149 1.64 -12.60 -3.03
N ASP A 150 2.82 -12.14 -3.39
CA ASP A 150 3.28 -12.27 -4.77
C ASP A 150 4.02 -13.61 -4.86
N SER A 151 3.49 -14.54 -5.67
CA SER A 151 4.10 -15.86 -5.84
C SER A 151 5.39 -15.74 -6.65
N VAL A 152 6.40 -16.52 -6.28
CA VAL A 152 7.71 -16.51 -6.96
C VAL A 152 7.72 -17.44 -8.19
N GLY A 153 6.56 -18.00 -8.55
CA GLY A 153 6.39 -18.99 -9.62
C GLY A 153 6.11 -20.40 -9.08
N GLU A 154 6.24 -21.38 -9.97
CA GLU A 154 6.17 -22.81 -9.64
C GLU A 154 7.45 -23.21 -8.89
N VAL A 155 7.29 -23.86 -7.74
CA VAL A 155 8.42 -24.41 -6.99
C VAL A 155 8.41 -25.91 -7.23
N ASP A 156 9.45 -26.39 -7.91
CA ASP A 156 9.68 -27.82 -8.08
C ASP A 156 10.04 -28.41 -6.71
N VAL A 157 9.21 -29.35 -6.23
CA VAL A 157 9.47 -30.01 -4.96
C VAL A 157 10.59 -31.02 -5.23
N ILE A 158 11.79 -30.76 -4.72
CA ILE A 158 12.90 -31.71 -4.85
C ILE A 158 12.53 -32.95 -4.01
N ASP A 159 12.52 -34.11 -4.66
CA ASP A 159 12.40 -35.44 -4.06
C ASP A 159 13.11 -35.52 -2.70
N GLU A 160 12.46 -36.16 -1.73
CA GLU A 160 13.09 -36.56 -0.47
C GLU A 160 14.37 -37.36 -0.74
N TYR A 161 15.53 -36.70 -0.74
CA TYR A 161 16.80 -37.41 -0.68
C TYR A 161 16.95 -37.99 0.73
N SER A 162 16.53 -39.26 0.86
CA SER A 162 16.91 -40.09 2.01
C SER A 162 18.40 -40.45 1.89
N PHE A 163 19.21 -39.92 2.80
CA PHE A 163 20.60 -40.37 2.93
C PHE A 163 20.60 -41.55 3.91
N GLU A 164 20.63 -42.78 3.41
CA GLU A 164 21.03 -43.93 4.22
C GLU A 164 22.53 -43.83 4.52
N ILE A 165 22.88 -43.39 5.74
CA ILE A 165 24.24 -43.51 6.25
C ILE A 165 24.44 -44.97 6.65
N ALA A 166 24.89 -45.80 5.70
CA ALA A 166 25.43 -47.11 6.02
C ALA A 166 26.70 -46.94 6.86
N ARG A 167 26.63 -47.21 8.16
CA ARG A 167 27.82 -47.43 8.99
C ARG A 167 28.49 -48.70 8.48
N ALA A 168 29.69 -48.57 7.89
CA ALA A 168 30.58 -49.70 7.66
C ALA A 168 31.05 -50.25 9.02
N GLU A 169 30.97 -51.57 9.20
CA GLU A 169 31.51 -52.32 10.34
C GLU A 169 33.03 -52.18 10.49
#